data_AF-A0A7S0RTG1-F1
#
_entry.id   AF-A0A7S0RTG1-F1
#
_cell.length_a   1.000
_cell.length_b   1.000
_cell.length_c   1.000
_cell.angle_alpha   90.00
_cell.angle_beta   90.00
_cell.angle_gamma   90.00
#
_symmetry.space_group_name_H-M   'P 1'
#
loop_
_entity.id
_entity.type
_entity.pdbx_description
1 polymer ?
#
loop_
_entity_poly.entity_id
_entity_poly.type
_entity_poly.pdbx_seq_one_letter_code
_entity_poly.pdbx_strand_id
1 'polypeptide(L)'
;VLFRVLSALHGSVDFTFSTIPSVLLQFVCISLGSIVVGVVTSFACALLLKTLNLAQQTPEHVPASFDGVVYGVSILLLGAYSSYLIAEVLSLSGIMSLFFAGVCHSHYCFYNLSADARITTAAAFHSAAFLCETFVFVYLGLQVMVLDHQ
;
A
#
# COMPACT_ATOMS: atom_id res chain seq x y z
N VAL A 1 9.51 7.80 -7.90
CA VAL A 1 8.83 8.97 -8.51
C VAL A 1 9.78 10.09 -8.86
N LEU A 2 10.64 10.55 -7.94
CA LEU A 2 11.65 11.56 -8.25
C LEU A 2 12.50 11.18 -9.48
N PHE A 3 12.97 9.94 -9.56
CA PHE A 3 13.69 9.43 -10.74
C PHE A 3 12.87 9.52 -12.03
N ARG A 4 11.56 9.22 -12.00
CA ARG A 4 10.68 9.33 -13.19
C ARG A 4 10.49 10.78 -13.64
N VAL A 5 10.34 11.70 -12.67
CA VAL A 5 10.27 13.14 -12.95
C VAL A 5 11.59 13.62 -13.55
N LEU A 6 12.73 13.20 -12.98
CA LEU A 6 14.06 13.55 -13.45
C LEU A 6 14.37 12.95 -14.84
N SER A 7 13.97 11.71 -15.11
CA SER A 7 14.17 11.05 -16.40
C SER A 7 13.33 11.67 -17.51
N ALA A 8 12.13 12.16 -17.19
CA ALA A 8 11.29 12.89 -18.14
C ALA A 8 11.90 14.26 -18.53
N LEU A 9 12.61 14.90 -17.59
CA LEU A 9 13.31 16.17 -17.82
C LEU A 9 14.63 16.02 -18.58
N HIS A 10 15.36 14.91 -18.38
CA HIS A 10 16.65 14.66 -19.03
C HIS A 10 16.57 14.67 -20.57
N GLY A 11 15.39 14.45 -21.16
CA GLY A 11 15.19 14.45 -22.61
C GLY A 11 14.73 15.79 -23.23
N SER A 12 14.46 16.85 -22.44
CA SER A 12 13.74 18.02 -22.96
C SER A 12 14.23 19.41 -22.53
N VAL A 13 15.08 19.57 -21.50
CA VAL A 13 15.51 20.92 -21.05
C VAL A 13 16.93 20.91 -20.45
N ASP A 14 17.76 21.88 -20.81
CA ASP A 14 19.04 22.15 -20.13
C ASP A 14 18.82 22.42 -18.64
N PHE A 15 19.72 21.91 -17.78
CA PHE A 15 19.68 22.12 -16.33
C PHE A 15 19.93 23.60 -15.97
N THR A 16 18.90 24.43 -16.11
CA THR A 16 18.87 25.84 -15.74
C THR A 16 18.25 26.00 -14.35
N PHE A 17 18.69 27.00 -13.58
CA PHE A 17 18.20 27.27 -12.21
C PHE A 17 16.66 27.48 -12.13
N SER A 18 16.03 27.82 -13.26
CA SER A 18 14.58 28.00 -13.40
C SER A 18 13.76 26.69 -13.44
N THR A 19 14.37 25.52 -13.68
CA THR A 19 13.64 24.24 -13.74
C THR A 19 13.50 23.57 -12.37
N ILE A 20 14.33 23.94 -11.40
CA ILE A 20 14.25 23.44 -10.01
C ILE A 20 12.85 23.62 -9.40
N PRO A 21 12.22 24.81 -9.43
CA PRO A 21 10.88 24.99 -8.86
C PRO A 21 9.79 24.18 -9.58
N SER A 22 9.88 23.98 -10.90
CA SER A 22 8.89 23.20 -11.63
C SER A 22 8.99 21.70 -11.31
N VAL A 23 10.21 21.15 -11.17
CA VAL A 23 10.43 19.76 -10.73
C VAL A 23 9.86 19.54 -9.33
N LEU A 24 10.13 20.46 -8.41
CA LEU A 24 9.64 20.38 -7.03
C LEU A 24 8.12 20.41 -6.99
N LEU A 25 7.49 21.32 -7.74
CA LEU A 25 6.03 21.42 -7.81
C LEU A 25 5.40 20.16 -8.42
N GLN A 26 5.99 19.62 -9.49
CA GLN A 26 5.52 18.38 -10.11
C GLN A 26 5.64 17.18 -9.15
N PHE A 27 6.74 17.08 -8.41
CA PHE A 27 6.91 16.06 -7.38
C PHE A 27 5.84 16.18 -6.29
N VAL A 28 5.58 17.39 -5.80
CA VAL A 28 4.54 17.64 -4.79
C VAL A 28 3.15 17.28 -5.33
N CYS A 29 2.81 17.70 -6.55
CA CYS A 29 1.54 17.34 -7.19
C CYS A 29 1.35 15.83 -7.31
N ILE A 30 2.35 15.10 -7.83
CA ILE A 30 2.27 13.64 -7.97
C ILE A 30 2.17 12.97 -6.59
N SER A 31 2.90 13.47 -5.60
CA SER A 31 2.87 12.94 -4.23
C SER A 31 1.50 13.13 -3.58
N LEU A 32 0.94 14.35 -3.63
CA LEU A 32 -0.40 14.65 -3.11
C LEU A 32 -1.48 13.85 -3.84
N GLY A 33 -1.41 13.74 -5.17
CA GLY A 33 -2.33 12.91 -5.94
C GLY A 33 -2.30 11.45 -5.51
N SER A 34 -1.11 10.91 -5.22
CA SER A 34 -0.94 9.53 -4.74
C SER A 34 -1.58 9.31 -3.37
N ILE A 35 -1.47 10.30 -2.47
CA ILE A 35 -2.09 10.26 -1.13
C ILE A 35 -3.61 10.19 -1.27
N VAL A 36 -4.19 11.04 -2.11
CA VAL A 36 -5.64 11.08 -2.33
C VAL A 36 -6.16 9.74 -2.86
N VAL A 37 -5.48 9.14 -3.83
CA VAL A 37 -5.84 7.81 -4.37
C VAL A 37 -5.77 6.74 -3.28
N GLY A 38 -4.73 6.78 -2.45
CA GLY A 38 -4.58 5.88 -1.29
C GLY A 38 -5.76 5.95 -0.33
N VAL A 39 -6.10 7.17 0.11
CA VAL A 39 -7.20 7.40 1.06
C VAL A 39 -8.55 6.97 0.49
N VAL A 40 -8.85 7.33 -0.76
CA VAL A 40 -10.13 6.98 -1.42
C VAL A 40 -10.27 5.47 -1.55
N THR A 41 -9.22 4.77 -1.97
CA THR A 41 -9.25 3.31 -2.15
C THR A 41 -9.43 2.60 -0.81
N SER A 42 -8.78 3.06 0.26
CA SER A 42 -8.99 2.52 1.60
C SER A 42 -10.38 2.81 2.17
N PHE A 43 -10.96 3.96 1.87
CA PHE A 43 -12.33 4.26 2.27
C PHE A 43 -13.33 3.34 1.56
N ALA A 44 -13.14 3.09 0.26
CA ALA A 44 -13.93 2.11 -0.48
C ALA A 44 -13.79 0.68 0.11
N CYS A 45 -12.58 0.29 0.48
CA CYS A 45 -12.29 -0.98 1.15
C CYS A 45 -12.98 -1.08 2.52
N ALA A 46 -12.95 0.00 3.32
CA ALA A 46 -13.63 0.06 4.61
C ALA A 46 -15.16 -0.04 4.46
N LEU A 47 -15.73 0.61 3.45
CA LEU A 47 -17.16 0.49 3.15
C LEU A 47 -17.53 -0.93 2.73
N LEU A 48 -16.72 -1.60 1.90
CA LEU A 48 -16.91 -3.00 1.53
C LEU A 48 -16.94 -3.90 2.77
N LEU A 49 -15.95 -3.78 3.65
CA LEU A 49 -15.90 -4.54 4.90
C LEU A 49 -17.11 -4.25 5.80
N LYS A 50 -17.61 -3.00 5.81
CA LYS A 50 -18.82 -2.63 6.57
C LYS A 50 -20.07 -3.26 5.97
N THR A 51 -20.23 -3.26 4.65
CA THR A 51 -21.37 -3.91 3.98
C THR A 51 -21.39 -5.41 4.21
N LEU A 52 -20.23 -6.07 4.25
CA LEU A 52 -20.10 -7.50 4.51
C LEU A 52 -20.38 -7.86 5.98
N ASN A 53 -19.90 -7.06 6.93
CA ASN A 53 -20.24 -7.26 8.34
C ASN A 53 -21.74 -7.10 8.60
N LEU A 54 -22.39 -6.13 7.95
CA LEU A 54 -23.84 -5.95 8.04
C LEU A 54 -24.60 -7.15 7.44
N ALA A 55 -24.13 -7.71 6.32
CA ALA A 55 -24.72 -8.90 5.73
C ALA A 55 -24.64 -10.12 6.66
N GLN A 56 -23.57 -10.23 7.46
CA GLN A 56 -23.34 -11.31 8.41
C GLN A 56 -24.26 -11.24 9.65
N GLN A 57 -24.86 -10.07 9.95
CA GLN A 57 -25.84 -9.89 11.02
C GLN A 57 -27.27 -10.28 10.62
N THR A 58 -27.55 -10.46 9.33
CA THR A 58 -28.85 -10.94 8.83
C THR A 58 -28.87 -12.48 8.74
N PRO A 59 -29.70 -13.20 9.53
CA PRO A 59 -29.47 -14.63 9.80
C PRO A 59 -29.74 -15.64 8.68
N GLU A 60 -30.17 -15.25 7.47
CA GLU A 60 -30.93 -16.21 6.65
C GLU A 60 -30.21 -16.83 5.45
N HIS A 61 -29.17 -16.25 4.85
CA HIS A 61 -28.69 -16.76 3.54
C HIS A 61 -27.17 -16.70 3.27
N VAL A 62 -26.30 -16.73 4.28
CA VAL A 62 -24.85 -16.86 4.06
C VAL A 62 -24.34 -18.21 4.58
N PRO A 63 -23.80 -19.09 3.73
CA PRO A 63 -23.33 -20.40 4.16
C PRO A 63 -22.18 -20.28 5.16
N ALA A 64 -22.30 -20.99 6.29
CA ALA A 64 -21.34 -21.07 7.39
C ALA A 64 -19.96 -21.65 7.01
N SER A 65 -19.71 -21.94 5.73
CA SER A 65 -18.42 -22.37 5.17
C SER A 65 -17.52 -21.21 4.71
N PHE A 66 -17.98 -19.97 4.84
CA PHE A 66 -17.23 -18.76 4.49
C PHE A 66 -16.48 -18.26 5.73
N ASP A 67 -15.21 -18.65 5.86
CA ASP A 67 -14.35 -18.28 6.99
C ASP A 67 -14.05 -16.77 6.95
N GLY A 68 -14.90 -15.98 7.62
CA GLY A 68 -14.90 -14.51 7.56
C GLY A 68 -13.55 -13.87 7.93
N VAL A 69 -12.69 -14.62 8.63
CA VAL A 69 -11.30 -14.24 8.92
C VAL A 69 -10.47 -14.14 7.64
N VAL A 70 -10.48 -15.17 6.80
CA VAL A 70 -9.64 -15.27 5.60
C VAL A 70 -10.07 -14.23 4.56
N TYR A 71 -11.37 -14.00 4.44
CA TYR A 71 -11.90 -12.96 3.54
C TYR A 71 -11.57 -11.55 4.00
N GLY A 72 -11.65 -11.27 5.30
CA GLY A 72 -11.24 -9.98 5.87
C GLY A 72 -9.79 -9.66 5.53
N VAL A 73 -8.87 -10.62 5.76
CA VAL A 73 -7.45 -10.47 5.42
C VAL A 73 -7.25 -10.34 3.91
N SER A 74 -7.96 -11.11 3.11
CA SER A 74 -7.86 -11.06 1.64
C SER A 74 -8.30 -9.71 1.08
N ILE A 75 -9.40 -9.15 1.57
CA ILE A 75 -9.90 -7.82 1.16
C ILE A 75 -8.91 -6.72 1.56
N LEU A 76 -8.28 -6.81 2.73
CA LEU A 76 -7.24 -5.88 3.14
C LEU A 76 -6.03 -5.90 2.19
N LEU A 77 -5.56 -7.10 1.83
CA LEU A 77 -4.43 -7.27 0.91
C LEU A 77 -4.78 -6.84 -0.52
N LEU A 78 -5.94 -7.25 -1.02
CA LEU A 78 -6.46 -6.85 -2.34
C LEU A 78 -6.71 -5.35 -2.42
N GLY A 79 -7.28 -4.74 -1.38
CA GLY A 79 -7.52 -3.30 -1.31
C GLY A 79 -6.24 -2.48 -1.27
N ALA A 80 -5.22 -2.97 -0.56
CA ALA A 80 -3.90 -2.35 -0.59
C ALA A 80 -3.27 -2.46 -1.99
N TYR A 81 -3.30 -3.65 -2.60
CA TYR A 81 -2.76 -3.87 -3.93
C TYR A 81 -3.51 -3.12 -5.04
N SER A 82 -4.84 -3.00 -4.93
CA SER A 82 -5.63 -2.21 -5.88
C SER A 82 -5.27 -0.73 -5.82
N SER A 83 -4.99 -0.19 -4.63
CA SER A 83 -4.52 1.18 -4.46
C SER A 83 -3.20 1.44 -5.18
N TYR A 84 -2.31 0.44 -5.19
CA TYR A 84 -1.07 0.47 -5.96
C TYR A 84 -1.36 0.49 -7.47
N LEU A 85 -2.21 -0.43 -7.96
CA LEU A 85 -2.54 -0.52 -9.39
C LEU A 85 -3.23 0.73 -9.92
N ILE A 86 -4.21 1.27 -9.19
CA ILE A 86 -4.93 2.49 -9.58
C ILE A 86 -3.96 3.66 -9.68
N ALA A 87 -3.07 3.82 -8.71
CA ALA A 87 -2.07 4.88 -8.75
C ALA A 87 -1.07 4.70 -9.90
N GLU A 88 -0.67 3.48 -10.24
CA GLU A 88 0.23 3.21 -11.37
C GLU A 88 -0.44 3.52 -12.72
N VAL A 89 -1.72 3.16 -12.89
CA VAL A 89 -2.51 3.49 -14.10
C VAL A 89 -2.66 5.00 -14.27
N LEU A 90 -2.79 5.74 -13.17
CA LEU A 90 -2.85 7.20 -13.17
C LEU A 90 -1.47 7.87 -13.33
N SER A 91 -0.40 7.10 -13.57
CA SER A 91 0.99 7.59 -13.66
C SER A 91 1.46 8.33 -12.40
N LEU A 92 0.88 7.99 -11.24
CA LEU A 92 1.22 8.53 -9.92
C LEU A 92 2.23 7.61 -9.22
N SER A 93 2.49 7.84 -7.92
CA SER A 93 3.32 6.96 -7.11
C SER A 93 2.50 5.79 -6.55
N GLY A 94 2.60 4.62 -7.18
CA GLY A 94 2.01 3.39 -6.64
C GLY A 94 2.44 3.10 -5.20
N ILE A 95 3.74 3.21 -4.92
CA ILE A 95 4.30 2.91 -3.58
C ILE A 95 3.78 3.89 -2.51
N MET A 96 3.71 5.19 -2.82
CA MET A 96 3.18 6.15 -1.84
C MET A 96 1.68 5.97 -1.62
N SER A 97 0.92 5.69 -2.68
CA SER A 97 -0.51 5.35 -2.59
C SER A 97 -0.73 4.14 -1.69
N LEU A 98 0.02 3.05 -1.91
CA LEU A 98 -0.02 1.83 -1.11
C LEU A 98 0.29 2.10 0.38
N PHE A 99 1.29 2.94 0.66
CA PHE A 99 1.67 3.29 2.03
C PHE A 99 0.52 4.01 2.76
N PHE A 100 -0.03 5.06 2.16
CA PHE A 100 -1.14 5.81 2.77
C PHE A 100 -2.42 4.98 2.87
N ALA A 101 -2.66 4.08 1.92
CA ALA A 101 -3.74 3.11 2.01
C ALA A 101 -3.56 2.17 3.22
N GLY A 102 -2.34 1.71 3.49
CA GLY A 102 -2.00 0.92 4.68
C GLY A 102 -2.23 1.68 5.99
N VAL A 103 -1.85 2.96 6.05
CA VAL A 103 -2.12 3.85 7.20
C VAL A 103 -3.63 4.01 7.42
N CYS A 104 -4.42 4.14 6.36
CA CYS A 104 -5.87 4.22 6.49
C CYS A 104 -6.51 2.87 6.88
N HIS A 105 -5.97 1.74 6.43
CA HIS A 105 -6.42 0.41 6.84
C HIS A 105 -6.25 0.16 8.34
N SER A 106 -5.16 0.64 8.95
CA SER A 106 -4.97 0.50 10.39
C SER A 106 -5.98 1.31 11.21
N HIS A 107 -6.48 2.42 10.68
CA HIS A 107 -7.43 3.29 11.39
C HIS A 107 -8.91 2.95 11.11
N TYR A 108 -9.26 2.54 9.90
CA TYR A 108 -10.67 2.34 9.51
C TYR A 108 -11.04 0.87 9.36
N CYS A 109 -10.18 0.06 8.73
CA CYS A 109 -10.50 -1.34 8.48
C CYS A 109 -10.24 -2.23 9.71
N PHE A 110 -9.23 -1.90 10.53
CA PHE A 110 -8.86 -2.67 11.72
C PHE A 110 -9.99 -2.77 12.77
N TYR A 111 -10.75 -1.69 12.96
CA TYR A 111 -11.89 -1.67 13.88
C TYR A 111 -13.18 -2.26 13.29
N ASN A 112 -13.25 -2.37 11.96
CA ASN A 112 -14.38 -2.95 11.25
C ASN A 112 -14.18 -4.45 10.97
N LEU A 113 -13.08 -5.05 11.44
CA LEU A 113 -12.82 -6.49 11.35
C LEU A 113 -13.36 -7.21 12.59
N SER A 114 -13.75 -8.48 12.41
CA SER A 114 -14.09 -9.37 13.52
C SER A 114 -12.88 -9.58 14.45
N ALA A 115 -13.12 -9.93 15.71
CA ALA A 115 -12.07 -10.08 16.72
C ALA A 115 -11.00 -11.09 16.29
N ASP A 116 -11.42 -12.21 15.69
CA ASP A 116 -10.52 -13.26 15.20
C ASP A 116 -9.73 -12.79 13.98
N ALA A 117 -10.35 -12.05 13.05
CA ALA A 117 -9.68 -11.52 11.87
C ALA A 117 -8.61 -10.49 12.22
N ARG A 118 -8.83 -9.73 13.30
CA ARG A 118 -7.86 -8.76 13.81
C ARG A 118 -6.58 -9.44 14.32
N ILE A 119 -6.73 -10.53 15.07
CA ILE A 119 -5.59 -11.30 15.61
C ILE A 119 -4.79 -11.92 14.47
N THR A 120 -5.48 -12.56 13.53
CA THR A 120 -4.84 -13.20 12.36
C THR A 120 -4.12 -12.19 11.48
N THR A 121 -4.74 -11.03 11.21
CA THR A 121 -4.12 -9.96 10.41
C THR A 121 -2.87 -9.41 11.09
N ALA A 122 -2.92 -9.16 12.40
CA ALA A 122 -1.77 -8.69 13.17
C ALA A 122 -0.63 -9.72 13.16
N ALA A 123 -0.94 -11.00 13.35
CA ALA A 123 0.04 -12.08 13.27
C ALA A 123 0.67 -12.19 11.86
N ALA A 124 -0.14 -12.05 10.80
CA ALA A 124 0.33 -12.07 9.42
C ALA A 124 1.25 -10.89 9.08
N PHE A 125 0.92 -9.67 9.52
CA PHE A 125 1.80 -8.51 9.30
C PHE A 125 3.08 -8.60 10.12
N HIS A 126 3.02 -9.12 11.35
CA HIS A 126 4.21 -9.30 12.18
C HIS A 126 5.16 -10.36 11.57
N SER A 127 4.63 -11.49 11.08
CA SER A 127 5.45 -12.49 10.40
C SER A 127 6.03 -11.97 9.09
N ALA A 128 5.26 -11.22 8.30
CA ALA A 128 5.75 -10.58 7.08
C ALA A 128 6.87 -9.56 7.38
N ALA A 129 6.74 -8.75 8.42
CA ALA A 129 7.78 -7.82 8.84
C ALA A 129 9.07 -8.55 9.23
N PHE A 130 8.96 -9.62 10.02
CA PHE A 130 10.10 -10.46 10.40
C PHE A 130 10.80 -11.09 9.19
N LEU A 131 10.02 -11.57 8.20
CA LEU A 131 10.57 -12.10 6.95
C LEU A 131 11.29 -10.99 6.17
N CYS A 132 10.68 -9.82 6.01
CA CYS A 132 11.30 -8.68 5.32
C CYS A 132 12.60 -8.24 6.02
N GLU A 133 12.62 -8.18 7.34
CA GLU A 133 13.83 -7.86 8.12
C GLU A 133 14.93 -8.89 7.88
N THR A 134 14.60 -10.18 7.93
CA THR A 134 15.54 -11.27 7.64
C THR A 134 16.09 -11.17 6.22
N PHE A 135 15.23 -10.86 5.23
CA PHE A 135 15.65 -10.66 3.83
C PHE A 135 16.63 -9.50 3.68
N VAL A 136 16.35 -8.35 4.29
CA VAL A 136 17.25 -7.19 4.26
C VAL A 136 18.58 -7.51 4.93
N PHE A 137 18.56 -8.21 6.07
CA PHE A 137 19.78 -8.61 6.78
C PHE A 137 20.66 -9.55 5.95
N VAL A 138 20.06 -10.58 5.34
CA VAL A 138 20.78 -11.50 4.44
C VAL A 138 21.35 -10.75 3.23
N TYR A 139 20.58 -9.85 2.62
CA TYR A 139 21.03 -9.05 1.49
C TYR A 139 22.25 -8.19 1.82
N LEU A 140 22.21 -7.46 2.95
CA LEU A 140 23.34 -6.65 3.41
C LEU A 140 24.56 -7.53 3.77
N GLY A 141 24.34 -8.67 4.42
CA GLY A 141 25.41 -9.63 4.74
C GLY A 141 26.10 -10.18 3.49
N LEU A 142 25.34 -10.53 2.45
CA LEU A 142 25.88 -10.95 1.17
C LEU A 142 26.70 -9.84 0.48
N GLN A 143 26.21 -8.59 0.51
CA GLN A 143 26.95 -7.46 -0.07
C GLN A 143 28.31 -7.26 0.61
N VAL A 144 28.38 -7.37 1.94
CA VAL A 144 29.64 -7.22 2.69
C VAL A 144 30.64 -8.32 2.31
N MET A 145 30.19 -9.57 2.19
CA MET A 145 31.06 -10.69 1.80
C MET A 145 31.61 -10.54 0.37
N VAL A 146 30.82 -9.97 -0.54
CA VAL A 146 31.24 -9.71 -1.93
C VAL A 146 32.24 -8.56 -2.03
N LEU A 147 32.08 -7.52 -1.19
CA LEU A 147 32.98 -6.37 -1.17
C LEU A 147 34.38 -6.71 -0.62
N ASP A 148 34.52 -7.73 0.23
CA ASP A 148 35.81 -8.17 0.78
C ASP A 148 36.71 -8.92 -0.22
N HIS A 149 36.18 -9.26 -1.41
CA HIS A 149 36.92 -9.91 -2.51
C HIS A 149 37.21 -8.96 -3.70
N GLN A 150 37.13 -7.65 -3.50
CA GLN A 150 37.57 -6.58 -4.43
C GLN A 150 38.65 -5.73 -3.77
#